data_AF-A0A353DHU8-F1
#
_entry.id   AF-A0A353DHU8-F1
#
_cell.length_a   1.000
_cell.length_b   1.000
_cell.length_c   1.000
_cell.angle_alpha   90.00
_cell.angle_beta   90.00
_cell.angle_gamma   90.00
#
_symmetry.space_group_name_H-M   'P 1'
#
loop_
_entity.id
_entity.type
_entity.pdbx_description
1 polymer ?
#
loop_
_entity_poly.entity_id
_entity_poly.type
_entity_poly.pdbx_seq_one_letter_code
_entity_poly.pdbx_strand_id
1 'polypeptide(L)'
;VHVPFMIKGNHPAISAGTVRDELVNALDIPATTLALGKAPLPDYLDGQNLFGENYKPVDYVVSARDRCDYTIDRIRTVRTDKFRYLRNYYLDRPLLQAQYRDNRKEVIEFKAARDAGELTPYQKIHWFGLRPKEELYDLAADPHQINNLADDPKLAGELKRHRDLLESWIKKTDDKGQYPESAVQLKATYGLWKDKPIFSKARVNPEYDQFKRK
;
A
#
# COMPACT_ATOMS: atom_id res chain seq x y z
N VAL A 1 3.47 -3.69 -3.73
CA VAL A 1 4.77 -3.26 -3.16
C VAL A 1 5.73 -4.43 -3.25
N HIS A 2 6.92 -4.22 -3.82
CA HIS A 2 8.01 -5.19 -3.85
C HIS A 2 9.29 -4.38 -3.60
N VAL A 3 10.05 -4.74 -2.57
CA VAL A 3 11.21 -3.98 -2.13
C VAL A 3 12.41 -4.93 -2.15
N PRO A 4 13.55 -4.52 -2.71
CA PRO A 4 14.78 -5.27 -2.57
C PRO A 4 15.13 -5.44 -1.09
N PHE A 5 15.36 -6.67 -0.67
CA PHE A 5 15.76 -6.98 0.70
C PHE A 5 17.01 -7.86 0.67
N MET A 6 18.08 -7.37 1.29
CA MET A 6 19.36 -8.06 1.37
C MET A 6 19.84 -8.06 2.81
N ILE A 7 20.22 -9.24 3.29
CA ILE A 7 20.86 -9.42 4.60
C ILE A 7 22.31 -9.83 4.36
N LYS A 8 23.25 -9.11 4.99
CA LYS A 8 24.67 -9.41 4.92
C LYS A 8 25.23 -9.48 6.34
N GLY A 9 26.00 -10.53 6.63
CA GLY A 9 26.64 -10.70 7.92
C GLY A 9 27.54 -11.94 7.95
N ASN A 10 28.19 -12.15 9.09
CA ASN A 10 29.03 -13.32 9.39
C ASN A 10 28.33 -14.33 10.30
N HIS A 11 27.02 -14.17 10.55
CA HIS A 11 26.25 -15.11 11.36
C HIS A 11 26.18 -16.47 10.65
N PRO A 12 26.34 -17.61 11.34
CA PRO A 12 26.37 -18.93 10.70
C PRO A 12 25.14 -19.29 9.87
N ALA A 13 23.98 -18.73 10.21
CA ALA A 13 22.74 -18.93 9.45
C ALA A 13 22.68 -18.12 8.13
N ILE A 14 23.61 -17.19 7.91
CA ILE A 14 23.65 -16.35 6.71
C ILE A 14 24.69 -16.92 5.73
N SER A 15 24.19 -17.48 4.64
CA SER A 15 25.02 -17.97 3.54
C SER A 15 25.13 -16.92 2.44
N ALA A 16 26.35 -16.58 2.05
CA ALA A 16 26.60 -15.61 0.99
C ALA A 16 26.13 -16.15 -0.37
N GLY A 17 25.55 -15.28 -1.20
CA GLY A 17 25.04 -15.65 -2.53
C GLY A 17 23.73 -16.44 -2.53
N THR A 18 23.12 -16.68 -1.37
CA THR A 18 21.81 -17.34 -1.26
C THR A 18 20.68 -16.40 -1.69
N VAL A 19 19.80 -16.90 -2.56
CA VAL A 19 18.54 -16.26 -2.96
C VAL A 19 17.39 -17.00 -2.29
N ARG A 20 16.41 -16.25 -1.79
CA ARG A 20 15.19 -16.73 -1.15
C ARG A 20 14.01 -16.15 -1.92
N ASP A 21 13.18 -17.02 -2.51
CA ASP A 21 12.08 -16.64 -3.41
C ASP A 21 10.72 -16.66 -2.70
N GLU A 22 10.67 -17.16 -1.46
CA GLU A 22 9.45 -17.16 -0.68
C GLU A 22 9.00 -15.73 -0.31
N LEU A 23 7.71 -15.59 0.00
CA LEU A 23 7.18 -14.32 0.49
C LEU A 23 7.74 -14.02 1.88
N VAL A 24 8.32 -12.83 2.00
CA VAL A 24 8.77 -12.23 3.25
C VAL A 24 8.03 -10.92 3.50
N ASN A 25 7.80 -10.59 4.77
CA ASN A 25 7.18 -9.33 5.17
C ASN A 25 8.25 -8.41 5.79
N ALA A 26 8.15 -7.10 5.55
CA ALA A 26 9.02 -6.14 6.23
C ALA A 26 8.89 -6.18 7.76
N LEU A 27 7.78 -6.70 8.28
CA LEU A 27 7.59 -6.96 9.71
C LEU A 27 8.54 -8.04 10.26
N ASP A 28 9.10 -8.90 9.40
CA ASP A 28 10.08 -9.93 9.79
C ASP A 28 11.46 -9.32 10.12
N ILE A 29 11.73 -8.11 9.63
CA ILE A 29 13.01 -7.41 9.85
C ILE A 29 13.29 -7.20 11.35
N PRO A 30 12.43 -6.53 12.14
CA PRO A 30 12.69 -6.33 13.57
C PRO A 30 12.83 -7.64 14.35
N ALA A 31 11.99 -8.64 14.07
CA ALA A 31 12.08 -9.96 14.70
C ALA A 31 13.42 -10.65 14.41
N THR A 32 13.85 -10.60 13.15
CA THR A 32 15.15 -11.15 12.71
C THR A 32 16.32 -10.37 13.33
N THR A 33 16.25 -9.04 13.36
CA THR A 33 17.29 -8.19 13.96
C THR A 33 17.49 -8.49 15.44
N LEU A 34 16.40 -8.58 16.22
CA LEU A 34 16.47 -8.89 17.64
C LEU A 34 17.04 -10.29 17.88
N ALA A 35 16.58 -11.28 17.12
CA ALA A 35 17.05 -12.66 17.24
C ALA A 35 18.55 -12.80 16.93
N LEU A 36 19.02 -12.18 15.84
CA LEU A 36 20.46 -12.17 15.50
C LEU A 36 21.29 -11.43 16.56
N GLY A 37 20.71 -10.40 17.19
CA GLY A 37 21.30 -9.68 18.32
C GLY A 37 21.19 -10.41 19.67
N LYS A 38 20.60 -11.61 19.72
CA LYS A 38 20.32 -12.39 20.94
C LYS A 38 19.46 -11.63 21.97
N ALA A 39 18.66 -10.69 21.51
CA ALA A 39 17.69 -9.99 22.36
C ALA A 39 16.43 -10.85 22.53
N PRO A 40 15.73 -10.76 23.69
CA PRO A 40 14.42 -11.37 23.85
C PRO A 40 13.44 -10.86 22.79
N LEU A 41 12.65 -11.76 22.21
CA LEU A 41 11.60 -11.41 21.28
C LEU A 41 10.32 -11.05 22.05
N PRO A 42 9.76 -9.84 21.89
CA PRO A 42 8.47 -9.50 22.47
C PRO A 42 7.31 -10.25 21.80
N ASP A 43 6.28 -10.60 22.57
CA ASP A 43 5.11 -11.34 22.08
C ASP A 43 4.18 -10.53 21.15
N TYR A 44 4.38 -9.21 21.06
CA TYR A 44 3.58 -8.32 20.20
C TYR A 44 4.12 -8.17 18.78
N LEU A 45 5.22 -8.85 18.43
CA LEU A 45 5.75 -8.81 17.07
C LEU A 45 4.87 -9.64 16.14
N ASP A 46 4.41 -9.04 15.04
CA ASP A 46 3.68 -9.73 13.98
C ASP A 46 4.58 -10.52 13.01
N GLY A 47 5.88 -10.19 12.99
CA GLY A 47 6.86 -10.80 12.10
C GLY A 47 7.64 -11.96 12.71
N GLN A 48 8.37 -12.67 11.87
CA GLN A 48 9.13 -13.87 12.23
C GLN A 48 10.63 -13.64 12.16
N ASN A 49 11.39 -14.38 12.96
CA ASN A 49 12.84 -14.51 12.76
C ASN A 49 13.09 -15.36 11.50
N LEU A 50 13.58 -14.74 10.43
CA LEU A 50 13.82 -15.37 9.12
C LEU A 50 14.87 -16.48 9.14
N PHE A 51 15.71 -16.56 10.18
CA PHE A 51 16.75 -17.57 10.36
C PHE A 51 16.47 -18.47 11.56
N GLY A 52 15.28 -18.40 12.16
CA GLY A 52 14.89 -19.27 13.26
C GLY A 52 14.52 -20.66 12.76
N GLU A 53 14.76 -21.68 13.59
CA GLU A 53 14.40 -23.07 13.28
C GLU A 53 12.89 -23.26 13.04
N ASN A 54 12.08 -22.40 13.65
CA ASN A 54 10.61 -22.40 13.52
C ASN A 54 10.09 -21.47 12.41
N TYR A 55 10.96 -20.88 11.58
CA TYR A 55 10.52 -20.00 10.50
C TYR A 55 9.65 -20.77 9.51
N LYS A 56 8.50 -20.18 9.15
CA LYS A 56 7.63 -20.69 8.10
C LYS A 56 7.32 -19.59 7.09
N PRO A 57 7.55 -19.83 5.79
CA PRO A 57 7.08 -18.93 4.74
C PRO A 57 5.59 -18.64 4.87
N VAL A 58 5.20 -17.39 4.58
CA VAL A 58 3.80 -17.00 4.58
C VAL A 58 3.17 -17.25 3.21
N ASP A 59 1.91 -17.70 3.18
CA ASP A 59 1.19 -17.92 1.93
C ASP A 59 0.73 -16.61 1.27
N TYR A 60 0.66 -15.53 2.05
CA TYR A 60 0.28 -14.21 1.58
C TYR A 60 0.87 -13.11 2.45
N VAL A 61 1.02 -11.92 1.88
CA VAL A 61 1.35 -10.70 2.61
C VAL A 61 0.29 -9.63 2.40
N VAL A 62 0.01 -8.86 3.45
CA VAL A 62 -0.89 -7.71 3.40
C VAL A 62 -0.07 -6.43 3.45
N SER A 63 -0.42 -5.44 2.62
CA SER A 63 0.07 -4.08 2.78
C SER A 63 -1.10 -3.12 2.88
N ALA A 64 -0.95 -2.12 3.75
CA ALA A 64 -1.94 -1.09 3.98
C ALA A 64 -1.38 0.28 3.59
N ARG A 65 -2.24 1.11 3.01
CA ARG A 65 -2.00 2.54 2.79
C ARG A 65 -3.21 3.31 3.29
N ASP A 66 -2.95 4.28 4.15
CA ASP A 66 -3.95 5.22 4.64
C ASP A 66 -3.57 6.64 4.22
N ARG A 67 -3.72 7.63 5.12
CA ARG A 67 -3.29 9.01 4.86
C ARG A 67 -1.79 9.08 4.58
N CYS A 68 -1.45 9.71 3.46
CA CYS A 68 -0.09 10.12 3.15
C CYS A 68 -0.07 11.64 3.07
N ASP A 69 0.76 12.26 3.91
CA ASP A 69 0.79 13.71 4.07
C ASP A 69 -0.59 14.25 4.51
N TYR A 70 -1.19 15.19 3.76
CA TYR A 70 -2.54 15.66 3.98
C TYR A 70 -3.60 14.89 3.18
N THR A 71 -3.21 14.04 2.23
CA THR A 71 -4.18 13.27 1.43
C THR A 71 -4.60 12.00 2.13
N ILE A 72 -5.91 11.88 2.34
CA ILE A 72 -6.53 10.74 3.02
C ILE A 72 -6.89 9.70 1.98
N ASP A 73 -6.48 8.46 2.24
CA ASP A 73 -6.81 7.31 1.43
C ASP A 73 -7.05 6.10 2.34
N ARG A 74 -7.57 5.01 1.77
CA ARG A 74 -7.58 3.70 2.39
C ARG A 74 -7.52 2.66 1.28
N ILE A 75 -6.35 2.05 1.14
CA ILE A 75 -6.08 0.95 0.21
C ILE A 75 -5.52 -0.22 1.01
N ARG A 76 -6.01 -1.41 0.72
CA ARG A 76 -5.43 -2.66 1.23
C ARG A 76 -5.06 -3.54 0.05
N THR A 77 -3.94 -4.23 0.14
CA THR A 77 -3.52 -5.18 -0.88
C THR A 77 -3.12 -6.50 -0.25
N VAL A 78 -3.50 -7.59 -0.91
CA VAL A 78 -3.08 -8.95 -0.57
C VAL A 78 -2.23 -9.46 -1.73
N ARG A 79 -1.03 -9.95 -1.42
CA ARG A 79 -0.13 -10.55 -2.40
C ARG A 79 0.05 -12.05 -2.14
N THR A 80 -0.39 -12.81 -3.13
CA THR A 80 -0.07 -14.18 -3.57
C THR A 80 1.38 -14.50 -3.87
N ASP A 81 1.71 -15.77 -4.09
CA ASP A 81 2.73 -16.24 -5.03
C ASP A 81 2.40 -15.79 -6.47
N LYS A 82 1.14 -15.89 -6.90
CA LYS A 82 0.70 -15.63 -8.29
C LYS A 82 -0.01 -14.30 -8.47
N PHE A 83 -0.98 -14.01 -7.61
CA PHE A 83 -1.87 -12.85 -7.78
C PHE A 83 -1.57 -11.70 -6.83
N ARG A 84 -1.94 -10.48 -7.23
CA ARG A 84 -2.04 -9.33 -6.33
C ARG A 84 -3.45 -8.76 -6.41
N TYR A 85 -4.10 -8.70 -5.25
CA TYR A 85 -5.40 -8.08 -5.09
C TYR A 85 -5.25 -6.73 -4.41
N LEU A 86 -6.04 -5.75 -4.82
CA LEU A 86 -6.19 -4.46 -4.15
C LEU A 86 -7.67 -4.18 -3.91
N ARG A 87 -7.95 -3.54 -2.77
CA ARG A 87 -9.25 -2.94 -2.47
C ARG A 87 -9.08 -1.47 -2.19
N ASN A 88 -9.71 -0.64 -3.03
CA ASN A 88 -9.82 0.79 -2.84
C ASN A 88 -11.11 1.07 -2.07
N TYR A 89 -11.01 1.77 -0.94
CA TYR A 89 -12.19 2.13 -0.14
C TYR A 89 -12.73 3.52 -0.46
N TYR A 90 -11.88 4.44 -0.91
CA TYR A 90 -12.29 5.78 -1.36
C TYR A 90 -12.25 5.88 -2.88
N LEU A 91 -13.44 5.86 -3.49
CA LEU A 91 -13.65 5.83 -4.95
C LEU A 91 -13.94 7.20 -5.54
N ASP A 92 -13.95 8.24 -4.70
CA ASP A 92 -14.22 9.64 -5.02
C ASP A 92 -12.96 10.44 -5.35
N ARG A 93 -11.78 9.80 -5.31
CA ARG A 93 -10.48 10.43 -5.51
C ARG A 93 -9.53 9.60 -6.37
N PRO A 94 -8.66 10.26 -7.17
CA PRO A 94 -7.70 9.58 -8.03
C PRO A 94 -6.53 9.00 -7.25
N LEU A 95 -5.72 8.16 -7.90
CA LEU A 95 -4.49 7.61 -7.31
C LEU A 95 -3.42 8.70 -7.11
N LEU A 96 -3.22 9.57 -8.13
CA LEU A 96 -2.29 10.69 -8.06
C LEU A 96 -2.96 11.89 -7.36
N GLN A 97 -3.11 11.79 -6.04
CA GLN A 97 -3.54 12.91 -5.21
C GLN A 97 -2.40 13.92 -5.00
N ALA A 98 -2.77 15.17 -4.70
CA ALA A 98 -1.82 16.25 -4.44
C ALA A 98 -0.96 15.93 -3.21
N GLN A 99 0.37 15.98 -3.31
CA GLN A 99 1.27 15.63 -2.21
C GLN A 99 2.59 16.43 -2.28
N TYR A 100 3.47 16.26 -1.28
CA TYR A 100 4.82 16.85 -1.28
C TYR A 100 5.61 16.65 -2.61
N ARG A 101 5.34 15.57 -3.35
CA ARG A 101 5.95 15.26 -4.64
C ARG A 101 5.48 16.13 -5.81
N ASP A 102 4.42 16.93 -5.66
CA ASP A 102 3.84 17.70 -6.75
C ASP A 102 4.77 18.76 -7.35
N ASN A 103 5.77 19.19 -6.58
CA ASN A 103 6.78 20.15 -7.04
C ASN A 103 7.98 19.48 -7.72
N ARG A 104 7.97 18.15 -7.84
CA ARG A 104 9.03 17.41 -8.52
C ARG A 104 8.83 17.50 -10.03
N LYS A 105 9.93 17.66 -10.79
CA LYS A 105 9.93 17.85 -12.25
C LYS A 105 9.08 16.79 -12.96
N GLU A 106 9.24 15.54 -12.57
CA GLU A 106 8.51 14.39 -13.10
C GLU A 106 6.98 14.51 -12.92
N VAL A 107 6.50 15.01 -11.77
CA VAL A 107 5.06 15.18 -11.53
C VAL A 107 4.52 16.41 -12.25
N ILE A 108 5.31 17.49 -12.33
CA ILE A 108 4.94 18.70 -13.08
C ILE A 108 4.77 18.37 -14.56
N GLU A 109 5.75 17.71 -15.16
CA GLU A 109 5.72 17.30 -16.58
C GLU A 109 4.58 16.33 -16.84
N PHE A 110 4.33 15.38 -15.94
CA PHE A 110 3.23 14.44 -16.10
C PHE A 110 1.85 15.11 -16.05
N LYS A 111 1.67 16.13 -15.21
CA LYS A 111 0.44 16.95 -15.19
C LYS A 111 0.33 17.84 -16.42
N ALA A 112 1.43 18.40 -16.92
CA ALA A 112 1.43 19.17 -18.16
C ALA A 112 1.04 18.31 -19.36
N ALA A 113 1.59 17.10 -19.47
CA ALA A 113 1.23 16.14 -20.52
C ALA A 113 -0.26 15.73 -20.43
N ARG A 114 -0.81 15.59 -19.22
CA ARG A 114 -2.27 15.40 -19.04
C ARG A 114 -3.07 16.56 -19.62
N ASP A 115 -2.68 17.79 -19.28
CA ASP A 115 -3.40 19.00 -19.67
C ASP A 115 -3.28 19.28 -21.18
N ALA A 116 -2.18 18.85 -21.80
CA ALA A 116 -1.97 18.85 -23.24
C ALA A 116 -2.69 17.70 -23.99
N GLY A 117 -3.24 16.72 -23.27
CA GLY A 117 -3.92 15.57 -23.87
C GLY A 117 -2.97 14.51 -24.44
N GLU A 118 -1.71 14.49 -24.02
CA GLU A 118 -0.64 13.63 -24.54
C GLU A 118 -0.54 12.26 -23.84
N LEU A 119 -1.29 12.07 -22.75
CA LEU A 119 -1.29 10.81 -22.01
C LEU A 119 -2.02 9.70 -22.76
N THR A 120 -1.51 8.47 -22.62
CA THR A 120 -2.26 7.30 -23.07
C THR A 120 -3.56 7.15 -22.28
N PRO A 121 -4.59 6.47 -22.83
CA PRO A 121 -5.83 6.21 -22.10
C PRO A 121 -5.59 5.54 -20.74
N TYR A 122 -4.66 4.59 -20.67
CA TYR A 122 -4.26 3.94 -19.42
C TYR A 122 -3.66 4.94 -18.42
N GLN A 123 -2.66 5.74 -18.81
CA GLN A 123 -2.01 6.71 -17.93
C GLN A 123 -3.03 7.72 -17.38
N LYS A 124 -3.94 8.20 -18.23
CA LYS A 124 -4.99 9.13 -17.83
C LYS A 124 -5.92 8.51 -16.79
N ILE A 125 -6.45 7.31 -17.05
CA ILE A 125 -7.40 6.64 -16.17
C ILE A 125 -6.73 6.22 -14.85
N HIS A 126 -5.58 5.54 -14.93
CA HIS A 126 -4.91 4.99 -13.75
C HIS A 126 -4.49 6.08 -12.76
N TRP A 127 -3.90 7.19 -13.25
CA TRP A 127 -3.36 8.23 -12.35
C TRP A 127 -4.37 9.31 -11.99
N PHE A 128 -5.25 9.71 -12.91
CA PHE A 128 -6.14 10.86 -12.73
C PHE A 128 -7.62 10.50 -12.73
N GLY A 129 -8.00 9.29 -13.11
CA GLY A 129 -9.37 8.79 -13.05
C GLY A 129 -9.76 8.31 -11.65
N LEU A 130 -11.05 8.02 -11.49
CA LEU A 130 -11.55 7.34 -10.30
C LEU A 130 -11.12 5.87 -10.33
N ARG A 131 -10.71 5.36 -9.17
CA ARG A 131 -10.20 3.99 -9.05
C ARG A 131 -11.34 2.99 -9.01
N PRO A 132 -11.18 1.80 -9.61
CA PRO A 132 -12.11 0.70 -9.40
C PRO A 132 -12.10 0.30 -7.92
N LYS A 133 -13.23 -0.22 -7.43
CA LYS A 133 -13.33 -0.69 -6.04
C LYS A 133 -12.34 -1.82 -5.73
N GLU A 134 -12.15 -2.70 -6.70
CA GLU A 134 -11.33 -3.88 -6.56
C GLU A 134 -10.46 -4.07 -7.79
N GLU A 135 -9.25 -4.56 -7.57
CA GLU A 135 -8.29 -4.85 -8.61
C GLU A 135 -7.66 -6.22 -8.36
N LEU A 136 -7.50 -7.02 -9.41
CA LEU A 136 -6.82 -8.31 -9.35
C LEU A 136 -5.86 -8.44 -10.53
N TYR A 137 -4.61 -8.78 -10.25
CA TYR A 137 -3.55 -8.88 -11.26
C TYR A 137 -2.84 -10.23 -11.15
N ASP A 138 -2.68 -10.93 -12.27
CA ASP A 138 -1.76 -12.06 -12.40
C ASP A 138 -0.36 -11.50 -12.65
N LEU A 139 0.57 -11.68 -11.70
CA LEU A 139 1.88 -11.03 -11.80
C LEU A 139 2.84 -11.71 -12.77
N ALA A 140 2.59 -12.96 -13.17
CA ALA A 140 3.40 -13.63 -14.17
C ALA A 140 2.98 -13.19 -15.58
N ALA A 141 1.67 -13.12 -15.83
CA ALA A 141 1.13 -12.69 -17.12
C ALA A 141 1.18 -11.16 -17.31
N ASP A 142 1.08 -10.39 -16.22
CA ASP A 142 1.10 -8.94 -16.23
C ASP A 142 2.01 -8.36 -15.12
N PRO A 143 3.34 -8.37 -15.33
CA PRO A 143 4.30 -7.84 -14.37
C PRO A 143 4.13 -6.34 -14.07
N HIS A 144 3.48 -5.61 -14.98
CA HIS A 144 3.21 -4.17 -14.85
C HIS A 144 1.87 -3.87 -14.21
N GLN A 145 1.03 -4.87 -13.98
CA GLN A 145 -0.27 -4.75 -13.33
C GLN A 145 -1.17 -3.70 -13.99
N ILE A 146 -1.25 -3.75 -15.32
CA ILE A 146 -2.04 -2.84 -16.16
C ILE A 146 -3.46 -3.38 -16.38
N ASN A 147 -3.61 -4.70 -16.48
CA ASN A 147 -4.84 -5.38 -16.86
C ASN A 147 -5.58 -5.85 -15.60
N ASN A 148 -6.57 -5.08 -15.15
CA ASN A 148 -7.38 -5.46 -14.00
C ASN A 148 -8.33 -6.63 -14.36
N LEU A 149 -8.17 -7.76 -13.67
CA LEU A 149 -8.91 -9.00 -13.85
C LEU A 149 -10.07 -9.17 -12.85
N ALA A 150 -10.39 -8.15 -12.04
CA ALA A 150 -11.41 -8.26 -10.98
C ALA A 150 -12.82 -8.56 -11.54
N ASP A 151 -13.11 -8.20 -12.78
CA ASP A 151 -14.40 -8.46 -13.43
C ASP A 151 -14.38 -9.71 -14.33
N ASP A 152 -13.26 -10.45 -14.39
CA ASP A 152 -13.19 -11.69 -15.18
C ASP A 152 -13.92 -12.84 -14.46
N PRO A 153 -15.03 -13.38 -15.02
CA PRO A 153 -15.77 -14.47 -14.39
C PRO A 153 -14.95 -15.74 -14.19
N LYS A 154 -13.90 -15.97 -15.02
CA LYS A 154 -13.02 -17.15 -14.87
C LYS A 154 -12.16 -17.07 -13.61
N LEU A 155 -11.91 -15.86 -13.11
CA LEU A 155 -11.06 -15.60 -11.93
C LEU A 155 -11.88 -15.25 -10.68
N ALA A 156 -13.21 -15.38 -10.73
CA ALA A 156 -14.10 -15.08 -9.60
C ALA A 156 -13.73 -15.86 -8.32
N GLY A 157 -13.26 -17.10 -8.46
CA GLY A 157 -12.77 -17.92 -7.35
C GLY A 157 -11.52 -17.35 -6.68
N GLU A 158 -10.53 -16.93 -7.49
CA GLU A 158 -9.30 -16.30 -6.99
C GLU A 158 -9.57 -14.95 -6.35
N LEU A 159 -10.44 -14.14 -6.95
CA LEU A 159 -10.89 -12.88 -6.39
C LEU A 159 -11.56 -13.08 -5.03
N LYS A 160 -12.46 -14.07 -4.92
CA LYS A 160 -13.11 -14.42 -3.65
C LYS A 160 -12.08 -14.85 -2.60
N ARG A 161 -11.13 -15.72 -2.95
CA ARG A 161 -10.05 -16.14 -2.05
C ARG A 161 -9.29 -14.93 -1.49
N HIS A 162 -8.91 -13.98 -2.32
CA HIS A 162 -8.16 -12.79 -1.88
C HIS A 162 -9.00 -11.84 -1.02
N ARG A 163 -10.30 -11.69 -1.33
CA ARG A 163 -11.25 -10.98 -0.46
C ARG A 163 -11.30 -11.61 0.93
N ASP A 164 -11.46 -12.93 1.00
CA ASP A 164 -11.55 -13.66 2.27
C ASP A 164 -10.26 -13.53 3.10
N LEU A 165 -9.09 -13.60 2.45
CA LEU A 165 -7.79 -13.36 3.10
C LEU A 165 -7.71 -11.94 3.68
N LEU A 166 -8.12 -10.92 2.91
CA LEU A 166 -8.12 -9.54 3.38
C LEU A 166 -9.07 -9.34 4.56
N GLU A 167 -10.30 -9.85 4.46
CA GLU A 167 -11.32 -9.72 5.51
C GLU A 167 -10.90 -10.45 6.80
N SER A 168 -10.27 -11.61 6.67
CA SER A 168 -9.69 -12.33 7.81
C SER A 168 -8.61 -11.51 8.50
N TRP A 169 -7.69 -10.91 7.73
CA TRP A 169 -6.65 -10.04 8.27
C TRP A 169 -7.25 -8.82 8.96
N ILE A 170 -8.20 -8.11 8.32
CA ILE A 170 -8.87 -6.93 8.90
C ILE A 170 -9.49 -7.25 10.26
N LYS A 171 -10.19 -8.39 10.37
CA LYS A 171 -10.81 -8.83 11.63
C LYS A 171 -9.77 -9.22 12.68
N LYS A 172 -8.76 -9.98 12.28
CA LYS A 172 -7.72 -10.48 13.19
C LYS A 172 -6.89 -9.34 13.80
N THR A 173 -6.58 -8.31 13.01
CA THR A 173 -5.72 -7.20 13.44
C THR A 173 -6.51 -6.01 13.98
N ASP A 174 -7.83 -6.04 13.89
CA ASP A 174 -8.69 -4.86 14.08
C ASP A 174 -8.12 -3.65 13.33
N ASP A 175 -7.97 -3.80 12.00
CA ASP A 175 -7.34 -2.82 11.11
C ASP A 175 -7.88 -1.41 11.38
N LYS A 176 -7.08 -0.59 12.07
CA LYS A 176 -7.52 0.71 12.58
C LYS A 176 -7.89 1.69 11.48
N GLY A 177 -7.39 1.50 10.26
CA GLY A 177 -7.76 2.35 9.12
C GLY A 177 -9.21 2.15 8.66
N GLN A 178 -9.96 1.19 9.20
CA GLN A 178 -11.41 1.09 8.99
C GLN A 178 -12.22 2.17 9.72
N TYR A 179 -11.62 2.80 10.74
CA TYR A 179 -12.24 3.87 11.49
C TYR A 179 -11.79 5.23 10.95
N PRO A 180 -12.66 6.25 10.96
CA PRO A 180 -12.25 7.61 10.62
C PRO A 180 -11.11 8.10 11.51
N GLU A 181 -10.18 8.88 10.94
CA GLU A 181 -9.16 9.56 11.74
C GLU A 181 -9.80 10.49 12.78
N SER A 182 -9.13 10.64 13.93
CA SER A 182 -9.59 11.52 15.00
C SER A 182 -9.73 12.96 14.50
N ALA A 183 -10.85 13.62 14.84
CA ALA A 183 -11.06 15.02 14.51
C ALA A 183 -9.95 15.94 15.05
N VAL A 184 -9.33 15.59 16.19
CA VAL A 184 -8.19 16.34 16.74
C VAL A 184 -6.96 16.22 15.84
N GLN A 185 -6.67 15.00 15.35
CA GLN A 185 -5.55 14.76 14.43
C GLN A 185 -5.80 15.44 13.08
N LEU A 186 -7.00 15.29 12.52
CA LEU A 186 -7.38 15.93 11.26
C LEU A 186 -7.31 17.46 11.37
N LYS A 187 -7.74 18.05 12.50
CA LYS A 187 -7.62 19.49 12.73
C LYS A 187 -6.17 19.95 12.82
N ALA A 188 -5.30 19.17 13.46
CA ALA A 188 -3.88 19.46 13.52
C ALA A 188 -3.24 19.43 12.11
N THR A 189 -3.52 18.39 11.32
CA THR A 189 -3.07 18.31 9.92
C THR A 189 -3.64 19.47 9.10
N TYR A 190 -4.94 19.76 9.19
CA TYR A 190 -5.54 20.91 8.54
C TYR A 190 -4.81 22.22 8.87
N GLY A 191 -4.49 22.45 10.15
CA GLY A 191 -3.75 23.63 10.60
C GLY A 191 -2.38 23.80 9.94
N LEU A 192 -1.66 22.70 9.70
CA LEU A 192 -0.36 22.71 9.03
C LEU A 192 -0.44 23.06 7.54
N TRP A 193 -1.56 22.73 6.90
CA TRP A 193 -1.68 22.72 5.44
C TRP A 193 -2.63 23.77 4.87
N LYS A 194 -3.60 24.29 5.65
CA LYS A 194 -4.68 25.17 5.19
C LYS A 194 -4.23 26.38 4.35
N ASP A 195 -3.05 26.94 4.64
CA ASP A 195 -2.54 28.14 3.96
C ASP A 195 -1.63 27.80 2.77
N LYS A 196 -1.31 26.53 2.53
CA LYS A 196 -0.48 26.09 1.41
C LYS A 196 -1.36 25.90 0.16
N PRO A 197 -1.02 26.51 -1.00
CA PRO A 197 -1.81 26.39 -2.23
C PRO A 197 -2.08 24.96 -2.68
N ILE A 198 -1.13 24.06 -2.42
CA ILE A 198 -1.24 22.65 -2.78
C ILE A 198 -2.38 21.93 -2.04
N PHE A 199 -2.69 22.37 -0.82
CA PHE A 199 -3.75 21.83 0.00
C PHE A 199 -5.06 22.61 -0.19
N SER A 200 -5.01 23.94 -0.15
CA SER A 200 -6.23 24.77 -0.23
C SER A 200 -6.95 24.64 -1.58
N LYS A 201 -6.22 24.26 -2.64
CA LYS A 201 -6.79 23.96 -3.97
C LYS A 201 -7.11 22.47 -4.17
N ALA A 202 -6.77 21.59 -3.23
CA ALA A 202 -7.07 20.17 -3.32
C ALA A 202 -8.57 19.92 -3.08
N ARG A 203 -9.22 19.26 -4.06
CA ARG A 203 -10.66 18.94 -4.02
C ARG A 203 -10.98 17.51 -3.55
N VAL A 204 -9.97 16.74 -3.12
CA VAL A 204 -10.06 15.27 -3.00
C VAL A 204 -10.16 14.74 -1.56
N ASN A 205 -10.23 15.61 -0.54
CA ASN A 205 -10.24 15.22 0.87
C ASN A 205 -11.39 15.89 1.64
N PRO A 206 -12.65 15.38 1.48
CA PRO A 206 -13.84 15.91 2.14
C PRO A 206 -13.77 15.81 3.66
N GLU A 207 -12.89 14.96 4.21
CA GLU A 207 -12.73 14.79 5.66
C GLU A 207 -12.31 16.10 6.35
N TYR A 208 -11.68 17.04 5.64
CA TYR A 208 -11.32 18.36 6.19
C TYR A 208 -12.42 19.42 6.05
N ASP A 209 -13.52 19.15 5.34
CA ASP A 209 -14.56 20.14 5.08
C ASP A 209 -15.21 20.65 6.38
N GLN A 210 -15.22 19.81 7.42
CA GLN A 210 -15.64 20.16 8.78
C GLN A 210 -14.86 21.33 9.41
N PHE A 211 -13.66 21.65 8.90
CA PHE A 211 -12.83 22.76 9.42
C PHE A 211 -12.80 23.97 8.49
N LYS A 212 -13.28 23.82 7.25
CA LYS A 212 -13.40 24.94 6.32
C LYS A 212 -14.54 25.83 6.83
N ARG A 213 -14.24 27.11 7.07
CA ARG A 213 -15.28 28.08 7.45
C ARG A 213 -16.34 28.11 6.33
N LYS A 214 -17.62 27.96 6.70
CA LYS A 214 -18.75 28.25 5.82
C LYS A 214 -18.84 29.75 5.57
#